data_AF-A1YFR8-F1
#
_entry.id   AF-A1YFR8-F1
#
_cell.length_a   1.000
_cell.length_b   1.000
_cell.length_c   1.000
_cell.angle_alpha   90.00
_cell.angle_beta   90.00
_cell.angle_gamma   90.00
#
_symmetry.space_group_name_H-M   'P 1'
#
loop_
_entity.id
_entity.type
_entity.pdbx_description
1 polymer ?
#
loop_
_entity_poly.entity_id
_entity_poly.type
_entity_poly.pdbx_seq_one_letter_code
_entity_poly.pdbx_strand_id
1 'polypeptide(L)'
;ACLSHPCANGSTCTTVANQFSCKCLTGFTGQKCETDVNECDIPGHCQHGGTCLNLPGSYQCQCPQGFTGQYCDSPYVPCAPSPCINGGTCRQTGDFTFECNCLP
;
A
#
# COMPACT_ATOMS: atom_id res chain seq x y z
N ALA A 1 -28.23 13.57 -14.71
CA ALA A 1 -27.96 12.74 -13.52
C ALA A 1 -26.54 12.93 -12.96
N CYS A 2 -25.48 13.00 -13.79
CA CYS A 2 -24.11 13.22 -13.30
C CYS A 2 -23.72 14.67 -12.91
N LEU A 3 -24.48 15.68 -13.34
CA LEU A 3 -24.19 17.10 -13.03
C LEU A 3 -24.19 17.42 -11.53
N SER A 4 -24.85 16.60 -10.70
CA SER A 4 -24.85 16.73 -9.24
C SER A 4 -23.64 16.07 -8.57
N HIS A 5 -22.66 15.59 -9.34
CA HIS A 5 -21.45 14.89 -8.85
C HIS A 5 -21.79 13.77 -7.84
N PRO A 6 -22.64 12.79 -8.20
CA PRO A 6 -23.14 11.82 -7.25
C PRO A 6 -22.10 10.77 -6.81
N CYS A 7 -21.00 10.60 -7.56
CA CYS A 7 -20.00 9.58 -7.31
C CYS A 7 -18.82 10.14 -6.49
N ALA A 8 -18.42 9.43 -5.43
CA ALA A 8 -17.37 9.82 -4.50
C ALA A 8 -15.97 9.32 -4.94
N ASN A 9 -14.93 9.67 -4.18
CA ASN A 9 -13.58 9.09 -4.28
C ASN A 9 -12.97 9.13 -5.71
N GLY A 10 -13.25 10.20 -6.46
CA GLY A 10 -12.71 10.38 -7.83
C GLY A 10 -13.25 9.40 -8.87
N SER A 11 -14.34 8.68 -8.55
CA SER A 11 -14.94 7.68 -9.44
C SER A 11 -15.65 8.31 -10.64
N THR A 12 -15.78 7.54 -11.72
CA THR A 12 -16.35 8.04 -12.99
C THR A 12 -17.87 7.93 -12.99
N CYS A 13 -18.57 9.03 -13.24
CA CYS A 13 -20.02 9.04 -13.40
C CYS A 13 -20.42 8.89 -14.87
N THR A 14 -21.37 8.00 -15.15
CA THR A 14 -22.03 7.87 -16.46
C THR A 14 -23.54 8.00 -16.32
N THR A 15 -24.22 8.56 -17.32
CA THR A 15 -25.69 8.64 -17.33
C THR A 15 -26.24 7.53 -18.22
N VAL A 16 -27.10 6.67 -17.65
CA VAL A 16 -27.72 5.53 -18.35
C VAL A 16 -29.23 5.61 -18.13
N ALA A 17 -30.01 5.67 -19.22
CA ALA A 17 -31.48 5.76 -19.18
C ALA A 17 -32.02 6.83 -18.20
N ASN A 18 -31.45 8.05 -18.24
CA ASN A 18 -31.74 9.18 -17.33
C ASN A 18 -31.37 8.98 -15.85
N GLN A 19 -30.77 7.85 -15.46
CA GLN A 19 -30.21 7.61 -14.13
C GLN A 19 -28.69 7.80 -14.13
N PHE A 20 -28.08 7.93 -12.96
CA PHE A 20 -26.62 7.92 -12.81
C PHE A 20 -26.13 6.49 -12.56
N SER A 21 -24.93 6.19 -13.03
CA SER A 21 -24.18 4.98 -12.72
C SER A 21 -22.73 5.35 -12.44
N CYS A 22 -22.24 4.96 -11.27
CA CYS A 22 -20.86 5.21 -10.85
C CYS A 22 -19.99 4.00 -11.14
N LYS A 23 -18.89 4.22 -11.86
CA LYS A 23 -17.82 3.24 -12.03
C LYS A 23 -16.75 3.52 -10.98
N CYS A 24 -16.76 2.72 -9.91
CA CYS A 24 -15.84 2.87 -8.79
C CYS A 24 -14.39 2.60 -9.22
N LEU A 25 -13.47 3.33 -8.61
CA LEU A 25 -12.04 2.98 -8.65
C LEU A 25 -11.81 1.71 -7.82
N THR A 26 -10.72 1.02 -8.10
CA THR A 26 -10.26 -0.11 -7.27
C THR A 26 -10.15 0.34 -5.81
N GLY A 27 -10.59 -0.52 -4.88
CA GLY A 27 -10.60 -0.22 -3.44
C GLY A 27 -11.86 0.51 -2.95
N PHE A 28 -12.82 0.84 -3.82
CA PHE A 28 -14.09 1.45 -3.41
C PHE A 28 -15.31 0.67 -3.92
N THR A 29 -16.39 0.73 -3.15
CA THR A 29 -17.66 0.07 -3.43
C THR A 29 -18.86 0.94 -3.00
N GLY A 30 -20.08 0.45 -3.23
CA GLY A 30 -21.32 1.19 -3.01
C GLY A 30 -21.87 1.82 -4.29
N GLN A 31 -23.13 2.25 -4.24
CA GLN A 31 -23.81 2.83 -5.43
C GLN A 31 -23.16 4.13 -5.89
N LYS A 32 -22.57 4.87 -4.95
CA LYS A 32 -21.88 6.14 -5.19
C LYS A 32 -20.37 6.00 -4.98
N CYS A 33 -19.84 4.79 -4.85
CA CYS A 33 -18.43 4.53 -4.57
C CYS A 33 -17.96 5.19 -3.27
N GLU A 34 -18.86 5.32 -2.31
CA GLU A 34 -18.67 6.00 -1.02
C GLU A 34 -18.00 5.12 0.03
N THR A 35 -18.06 3.80 -0.15
CA THR A 35 -17.60 2.82 0.81
C THR A 35 -16.20 2.37 0.44
N ASP A 36 -15.28 2.49 1.40
CA ASP A 36 -13.95 1.90 1.31
C ASP A 36 -14.03 0.38 1.42
N VAL A 37 -13.33 -0.33 0.53
CA VAL A 37 -13.19 -1.78 0.63
C VAL A 37 -12.16 -2.06 1.70
N ASN A 38 -12.47 -2.96 2.64
CA ASN A 38 -11.48 -3.41 3.60
C ASN A 38 -10.67 -4.57 3.03
N GLU A 39 -9.51 -4.31 2.42
CA GLU A 39 -8.71 -5.39 1.84
C GLU A 39 -8.12 -6.33 2.91
N CYS A 40 -8.08 -5.91 4.18
CA CYS A 40 -7.63 -6.75 5.28
C CYS A 40 -8.60 -7.88 5.65
N ASP A 41 -9.84 -7.84 5.17
CA ASP A 41 -10.79 -8.95 5.31
C ASP A 41 -10.41 -10.13 4.39
N ILE A 42 -9.49 -9.93 3.44
CA ILE A 42 -8.96 -10.97 2.57
C ILE A 42 -7.78 -11.68 3.28
N PRO A 43 -7.92 -12.97 3.62
CA PRO A 43 -6.86 -13.69 4.31
C PRO A 43 -5.59 -13.82 3.46
N GLY A 44 -4.43 -13.74 4.10
CA GLY A 44 -3.13 -13.99 3.46
C GLY A 44 -2.51 -12.81 2.71
N HIS A 45 -3.07 -11.59 2.85
CA HIS A 45 -2.45 -10.39 2.28
C HIS A 45 -1.08 -10.08 2.91
N CYS A 46 -0.94 -10.15 4.23
CA CYS A 46 0.35 -9.94 4.90
C CYS A 46 0.96 -11.26 5.37
N GLN A 47 2.15 -11.57 4.89
CA GLN A 47 2.90 -12.79 5.18
C GLN A 47 3.73 -12.67 6.46
N HIS A 48 4.24 -13.81 6.94
CA HIS A 48 5.19 -13.90 8.06
C HIS A 48 4.75 -13.21 9.36
N GLY A 49 3.43 -13.10 9.60
CA GLY A 49 2.89 -12.43 10.78
C GLY A 49 2.79 -10.91 10.66
N GLY A 50 2.87 -10.37 9.44
CA GLY A 50 2.59 -8.96 9.17
C GLY A 50 1.18 -8.55 9.56
N THR A 51 1.03 -7.32 10.04
CA THR A 51 -0.27 -6.75 10.39
C THR A 51 -0.83 -5.97 9.20
N CYS A 52 -2.05 -6.29 8.77
CA CYS A 52 -2.72 -5.55 7.71
C CYS A 52 -3.36 -4.28 8.26
N LEU A 53 -3.13 -3.16 7.57
CA LEU A 53 -3.75 -1.87 7.84
C LEU A 53 -4.60 -1.48 6.64
N ASN A 54 -5.90 -1.31 6.87
CA ASN A 54 -6.81 -0.83 5.85
C ASN A 54 -6.65 0.68 5.64
N LEU A 55 -6.58 1.13 4.39
CA LEU A 55 -6.40 2.53 4.02
C LEU A 55 -7.47 2.91 2.97
N PRO A 56 -7.80 4.21 2.81
CA PRO A 56 -8.74 4.61 1.77
C PRO A 56 -8.28 4.18 0.36
N GLY A 57 -9.02 3.26 -0.24
CA GLY A 57 -8.80 2.70 -1.58
C GLY A 57 -7.61 1.74 -1.70
N SER A 58 -6.99 1.32 -0.59
CA SER A 58 -5.84 0.42 -0.59
C SER A 58 -5.55 -0.17 0.79
N TYR A 59 -4.46 -0.91 0.93
CA TYR A 59 -4.00 -1.40 2.23
C TYR A 59 -2.48 -1.33 2.30
N GLN A 60 -1.98 -1.47 3.53
CA GLN A 60 -0.56 -1.59 3.79
C GLN A 60 -0.30 -2.72 4.77
N CYS A 61 0.71 -3.55 4.47
CA CYS A 61 1.23 -4.50 5.44
C CYS A 61 2.33 -3.84 6.28
N GLN A 62 2.13 -3.83 7.60
CA GLN A 62 3.19 -3.52 8.56
C GLN A 62 3.99 -4.80 8.83
N CYS A 63 5.20 -4.85 8.28
CA CYS A 63 6.05 -6.03 8.36
C CYS A 63 6.72 -6.16 9.73
N PRO A 64 6.85 -7.39 10.24
CA PRO A 64 7.67 -7.66 11.41
C PRO A 64 9.15 -7.43 11.09
N GLN A 65 9.95 -7.29 12.15
CA GLN A 65 11.39 -7.13 12.01
C GLN A 65 11.99 -8.31 11.22
N GLY A 66 12.81 -7.99 10.22
CA GLY A 66 13.43 -9.00 9.34
C GLY A 66 12.68 -9.30 8.06
N PHE A 67 11.51 -8.68 7.82
CA PHE A 67 10.77 -8.80 6.57
C PHE A 67 10.48 -7.44 5.94
N THR A 68 10.29 -7.44 4.62
CA THR A 68 9.99 -6.28 3.79
C THR A 68 9.16 -6.69 2.58
N GLY A 69 8.86 -5.75 1.69
CA GLY A 69 7.96 -5.93 0.55
C GLY A 69 6.51 -5.58 0.87
N GLN A 70 5.71 -5.38 -0.17
CA GLN A 70 4.29 -5.00 -0.04
C GLN A 70 3.49 -6.00 0.79
N TYR A 71 3.86 -7.28 0.71
CA TYR A 71 3.18 -8.40 1.37
C TYR A 71 3.98 -8.97 2.55
N CYS A 72 5.08 -8.32 2.96
CA CYS A 72 6.02 -8.86 3.95
C CYS A 72 6.57 -10.25 3.58
N ASP A 73 6.71 -10.50 2.28
CA ASP A 73 7.11 -11.77 1.68
C ASP A 73 8.62 -11.89 1.47
N SER A 74 9.33 -10.76 1.54
CA SER A 74 10.77 -10.69 1.28
C SER A 74 11.56 -10.55 2.58
N PRO A 75 12.69 -11.24 2.75
CA PRO A 75 13.58 -11.01 3.89
C PRO A 75 14.23 -9.63 3.80
N TYR A 76 14.36 -8.95 4.93
CA TYR A 76 15.09 -7.69 5.01
C TYR A 76 16.61 -7.95 5.03
N VAL A 77 17.34 -7.26 4.15
CA VAL A 77 18.80 -7.35 4.06
C VAL A 77 19.40 -5.96 4.27
N PRO A 78 20.13 -5.70 5.38
CA PRO A 78 20.53 -4.34 5.78
C PRO A 78 21.36 -3.55 4.76
N CYS A 79 22.12 -4.23 3.89
CA CYS A 79 22.96 -3.59 2.87
C CYS A 79 22.54 -3.93 1.43
N ALA A 80 21.32 -4.45 1.22
CA ALA A 80 20.83 -4.78 -0.13
C ALA A 80 19.36 -4.34 -0.30
N PRO A 81 19.11 -3.21 -0.99
CA PRO A 81 20.09 -2.28 -1.56
C PRO A 81 20.84 -1.49 -0.47
N SER A 82 21.96 -0.84 -0.83
CA SER A 82 22.69 0.00 0.12
C SER A 82 21.79 1.15 0.61
N PRO A 83 21.50 1.25 1.92
CA PRO A 83 20.74 2.37 2.49
C PRO A 83 21.59 3.64 2.61
N CYS A 84 22.90 3.52 2.39
CA CYS A 84 23.84 4.63 2.52
C CYS A 84 23.76 5.57 1.32
N ILE A 85 23.63 6.86 1.61
CA ILE A 85 23.54 7.93 0.61
C ILE A 85 24.93 8.49 0.25
N ASN A 86 25.00 9.32 -0.78
CA ASN A 86 26.21 10.03 -1.22
C ASN A 86 27.42 9.12 -1.50
N GLY A 87 27.17 7.89 -1.93
CA GLY A 87 28.24 6.91 -2.21
C GLY A 87 28.89 6.32 -0.95
N GLY A 88 28.28 6.51 0.23
CA GLY A 88 28.75 5.85 1.46
C GLY A 88 28.72 4.33 1.35
N THR A 89 29.68 3.68 2.02
CA THR A 89 29.78 2.21 2.01
C THR A 89 28.97 1.63 3.17
N CYS A 90 28.04 0.73 2.84
CA CYS A 90 27.26 0.01 3.85
C CYS A 90 28.07 -1.13 4.47
N ARG A 91 28.01 -1.22 5.80
CA ARG A 91 28.53 -2.36 6.57
C ARG A 91 27.41 -2.91 7.45
N GLN A 92 27.06 -4.17 7.24
CA GLN A 92 26.13 -4.87 8.14
C GLN A 92 26.80 -5.12 9.50
N THR A 93 26.11 -4.77 10.57
CA THR A 93 26.62 -4.89 11.96
C THR A 93 25.84 -5.88 12.82
N GLY A 94 24.72 -6.40 12.31
CA GLY A 94 23.87 -7.40 12.97
C GLY A 94 22.79 -7.91 12.02
N ASP A 95 21.87 -8.75 12.50
CA ASP A 95 20.84 -9.40 11.67
C ASP A 95 20.00 -8.39 10.88
N PHE A 96 19.65 -7.27 11.52
CA PHE A 96 18.82 -6.21 10.93
C PHE A 96 19.44 -4.82 11.04
N THR A 97 20.71 -4.71 11.42
CA THR A 97 21.40 -3.44 11.66
C THR A 97 22.55 -3.23 10.69
N PHE A 98 22.77 -1.97 10.34
CA PHE A 98 23.86 -1.56 9.46
C PHE A 98 24.46 -0.23 9.93
N GLU A 99 25.63 0.08 9.38
CA GLU A 99 26.32 1.36 9.53
C GLU A 99 26.75 1.87 8.16
N CYS A 100 26.72 3.19 7.98
CA CYS A 100 27.17 3.85 6.77
C CYS A 100 28.49 4.56 7.01
N ASN A 101 29.53 4.09 6.33
CA ASN A 101 30.83 4.75 6.33
C ASN A 101 30.88 5.80 5.23
N CYS A 102 31.10 7.05 5.60
CA CYS A 102 31.25 8.16 4.67
C CYS A 102 32.54 8.00 3.85
N LEU A 103 32.53 8.57 2.64
CA LEU A 103 33.76 8.75 1.86
C LEU A 103 34.68 9.75 2.59
N PRO A 104 36.02 9.59 2.48
CA PRO A 104 36.99 10.54 3.04
C PRO A 104 36.82 11.97 2.51
#